data_AF-A0A515D6B3-F1
#
_entry.id   AF-A0A515D6B3-F1
#
_cell.length_a   1.000
_cell.length_b   1.000
_cell.length_c   1.000
_cell.angle_alpha   90.00
_cell.angle_beta   90.00
_cell.angle_gamma   90.00
#
_symmetry.space_group_name_H-M   'P 1'
#
loop_
_entity.id
_entity.type
_entity.pdbx_description
1 polymer ?
#
loop_
_entity_poly.entity_id
_entity_poly.type
_entity_poly.pdbx_seq_one_letter_code
_entity_poly.pdbx_strand_id
1 'polypeptide(L)'
;MLPEDFIAYLRDHVKGFSAETERHQWHLAWMAWQGSQKRRQHRSEPGAMSFSQAELDRAFGRGKFESLRHRTGFFFRLPRWSHEHKITRAYFLGPHIYPAIRAYKSRTESNSTRVMSLSGNKIKVVRSLPAAISSTGTNGRATKTDKWKRAKGLNRIPVNVEMLGRLRDSARSILRDRTALEDGTPLDRDARRTIGRIMDTSDKILRMARMDLAGPRHIPQVYAIAPAGRLYARGLNLQNAPRQVKEAALHGMWEYDFANCHFSIVSQMANKFRLACPSIEHYLANKSLIRQEVAKGAGIEQDKAKHCLLALLYGARPSGRATDAFPAMIGVDAAKLLYVQPAFVSLRQEIERVRSVILDGWPRTRNGSLTNDCGKAIGGSEPRAAQFAHLVQGVEARALMAIVNTHAEKIVLLQHDGFAARERLDSKALERAVFDQVGYMLKLEERELKCDPDVRQLLDRIESEMALEAAPDIGFDSVSAD
;
A
#
# COMPACT_ATOMS: atom_id res chain seq x y z
N MET A 1 16.59 5.02 0.47
CA MET A 1 17.59 4.64 1.47
C MET A 1 17.97 3.19 1.23
N LEU A 2 19.25 2.86 1.36
CA LEU A 2 19.77 1.50 1.26
C LEU A 2 20.83 1.28 2.36
N PRO A 3 21.01 0.04 2.85
CA PRO A 3 22.17 -0.31 3.67
C PRO A 3 23.48 -0.03 2.92
N GLU A 4 24.50 0.50 3.59
CA GLU A 4 25.83 0.68 2.99
C GLU A 4 26.48 -0.64 2.60
N ASP A 5 26.45 -1.59 3.53
CA ASP A 5 27.00 -2.94 3.31
C ASP A 5 26.35 -3.68 2.15
N PHE A 6 25.10 -3.39 1.80
CA PHE A 6 24.44 -3.95 0.62
C PHE A 6 25.10 -3.45 -0.65
N ILE A 7 25.36 -2.14 -0.72
CA ILE A 7 26.03 -1.54 -1.87
C ILE A 7 27.47 -2.05 -1.95
N ALA A 8 28.18 -2.12 -0.81
CA ALA A 8 29.53 -2.68 -0.74
C ALA A 8 29.56 -4.14 -1.21
N TYR A 9 28.65 -4.97 -0.70
CA TYR A 9 28.54 -6.37 -1.10
C TYR A 9 28.32 -6.54 -2.61
N LEU A 10 27.45 -5.72 -3.21
CA LEU A 10 27.25 -5.74 -4.67
C LEU A 10 28.50 -5.32 -5.44
N ARG A 11 29.29 -4.35 -4.94
CA ARG A 11 30.57 -3.97 -5.57
C ARG A 11 31.57 -5.11 -5.57
N ASP A 12 31.60 -5.89 -4.50
CA ASP A 12 32.58 -6.96 -4.31
C ASP A 12 32.17 -8.26 -5.04
N HIS A 13 30.87 -8.55 -5.15
CA HIS A 13 30.37 -9.85 -5.60
C HIS A 13 29.64 -9.85 -6.94
N VAL A 14 29.29 -8.67 -7.49
CA VAL A 14 28.60 -8.57 -8.78
C VAL A 14 29.52 -8.00 -9.84
N LYS A 15 29.94 -8.86 -10.78
CA LYS A 15 30.79 -8.48 -11.92
C LYS A 15 30.19 -7.30 -12.68
N GLY A 16 31.01 -6.27 -12.89
CA GLY A 16 30.64 -5.06 -13.63
C GLY A 16 29.86 -4.02 -12.82
N PHE A 17 29.37 -4.32 -11.61
CA PHE A 17 28.61 -3.36 -10.80
C PHE A 17 29.49 -2.19 -10.34
N SER A 18 30.69 -2.46 -9.83
CA SER A 18 31.62 -1.44 -9.34
C SER A 18 32.17 -0.52 -10.44
N ALA A 19 32.15 -0.96 -11.71
CA ALA A 19 32.56 -0.18 -12.87
C ALA A 19 31.51 0.85 -13.32
N GLU A 20 30.27 0.73 -12.86
CA GLU A 20 29.20 1.67 -13.19
C GLU A 20 29.32 2.97 -12.37
N THR A 21 28.69 4.05 -12.85
CA THR A 21 28.63 5.30 -12.09
C THR A 21 27.89 5.10 -10.75
N GLU A 22 28.23 5.89 -9.72
CA GLU A 22 27.54 5.80 -8.41
C GLU A 22 26.02 5.96 -8.51
N ARG A 23 25.54 6.81 -9.42
CA ARG A 23 24.10 6.94 -9.71
C ARG A 23 23.51 5.63 -10.25
N HIS A 24 24.18 4.98 -11.19
CA HIS A 24 23.73 3.71 -11.75
C HIS A 24 23.82 2.57 -10.73
N GLN A 25 24.90 2.48 -9.98
CA GLN A 25 25.05 1.55 -8.85
C GLN A 25 23.89 1.69 -7.87
N TRP A 26 23.57 2.93 -7.48
CA TRP A 26 22.46 3.23 -6.59
C TRP A 26 21.13 2.72 -7.13
N HIS A 27 20.80 3.04 -8.39
CA HIS A 27 19.51 2.67 -8.96
C HIS A 27 19.39 1.16 -9.21
N LEU A 28 20.46 0.47 -9.63
CA LEU A 28 20.49 -0.99 -9.73
C LEU A 28 20.25 -1.65 -8.36
N ALA A 29 21.00 -1.22 -7.34
CA ALA A 29 20.85 -1.72 -5.97
C ALA A 29 19.43 -1.41 -5.43
N TRP A 30 18.92 -0.21 -5.68
CA TRP A 30 17.57 0.18 -5.25
C TRP A 30 16.50 -0.68 -5.91
N MET A 31 16.60 -0.95 -7.21
CA MET A 31 15.67 -1.84 -7.92
C MET A 31 15.71 -3.25 -7.33
N ALA A 32 16.92 -3.80 -7.09
CA ALA A 32 17.08 -5.10 -6.44
C ALA A 32 16.50 -5.15 -5.01
N TRP A 33 16.67 -4.06 -4.25
CA TRP A 33 16.19 -3.97 -2.87
C TRP A 33 14.67 -3.81 -2.79
N GLN A 34 14.05 -3.05 -3.67
CA GLN A 34 12.61 -2.78 -3.64
C GLN A 34 11.78 -3.79 -4.46
N GLY A 35 12.40 -4.48 -5.41
CA GLY A 35 11.71 -5.25 -6.44
C GLY A 35 10.74 -6.33 -5.95
N SER A 36 11.03 -6.98 -4.83
CA SER A 36 10.17 -8.00 -4.24
C SER A 36 8.96 -7.46 -3.46
N GLN A 37 8.84 -6.15 -3.27
CA GLN A 37 7.67 -5.55 -2.62
C GLN A 37 6.42 -5.72 -3.47
N LYS A 38 5.25 -5.90 -2.83
CA LYS A 38 3.95 -6.12 -3.50
C LYS A 38 3.70 -5.15 -4.66
N ARG A 39 3.89 -3.83 -4.43
CA ARG A 39 3.69 -2.78 -5.45
C ARG A 39 4.66 -2.83 -6.64
N ARG A 40 5.78 -3.54 -6.50
CA ARG A 40 6.79 -3.71 -7.55
C ARG A 40 6.66 -5.03 -8.27
N GLN A 41 5.76 -5.91 -7.85
CA GLN A 41 5.51 -7.18 -8.55
C GLN A 41 4.76 -6.92 -9.86
N HIS A 42 5.20 -7.61 -10.91
CA HIS A 42 4.54 -7.55 -12.21
C HIS A 42 3.17 -8.22 -12.14
N ARG A 43 2.15 -7.58 -12.73
CA ARG A 43 0.76 -8.05 -12.65
C ARG A 43 0.52 -9.37 -13.38
N SER A 44 1.21 -9.60 -14.50
CA SER A 44 0.98 -10.77 -15.35
C SER A 44 2.13 -11.78 -15.38
N GLU A 45 3.29 -11.44 -14.83
CA GLU A 45 4.51 -12.27 -14.94
C GLU A 45 5.02 -12.61 -13.53
N PRO A 46 4.64 -13.77 -12.97
CA PRO A 46 5.02 -14.19 -11.64
C PRO A 46 6.53 -14.11 -11.36
N GLY A 47 6.90 -13.46 -10.25
CA GLY A 47 8.30 -13.29 -9.83
C GLY A 47 9.05 -12.18 -10.57
N ALA A 48 8.44 -11.56 -11.58
CA ALA A 48 8.99 -10.38 -12.23
C ALA A 48 8.68 -9.10 -11.44
N MET A 49 9.54 -8.11 -11.64
CA MET A 49 9.43 -6.76 -11.14
C MET A 49 8.90 -5.83 -12.24
N SER A 50 8.21 -4.76 -11.85
CA SER A 50 7.69 -3.72 -12.72
C SER A 50 8.33 -2.37 -12.38
N PHE A 51 8.83 -1.70 -13.43
CA PHE A 51 9.34 -0.34 -13.39
C PHE A 51 8.88 0.40 -14.65
N SER A 52 8.39 1.63 -14.49
CA SER A 52 7.92 2.41 -15.64
C SER A 52 9.10 2.92 -16.48
N GLN A 53 8.86 3.17 -17.76
CA GLN A 53 9.90 3.74 -18.63
C GLN A 53 10.37 5.12 -18.11
N ALA A 54 9.44 5.93 -17.58
CA ALA A 54 9.77 7.23 -16.99
C ALA A 54 10.66 7.09 -15.74
N GLU A 55 10.42 6.08 -14.89
CA GLU A 55 11.28 5.78 -13.74
C GLU A 55 12.70 5.39 -14.20
N LEU A 56 12.81 4.52 -15.22
CA LEU A 56 14.08 4.07 -15.76
C LEU A 56 14.85 5.23 -16.42
N ASP A 57 14.19 6.06 -17.22
CA ASP A 57 14.81 7.21 -17.87
C ASP A 57 15.28 8.24 -16.84
N ARG A 58 14.50 8.47 -15.77
CA ARG A 58 14.91 9.33 -14.65
C ARG A 58 16.11 8.75 -13.90
N ALA A 59 16.17 7.45 -13.71
CA ALA A 59 17.24 6.78 -12.98
C ALA A 59 18.56 6.73 -13.78
N PHE A 60 18.50 6.27 -15.02
CA PHE A 60 19.66 5.88 -15.81
C PHE A 60 19.98 6.84 -16.96
N GLY A 61 19.03 7.71 -17.33
CA GLY A 61 19.05 8.53 -18.55
C GLY A 61 18.28 7.86 -19.69
N ARG A 62 17.69 8.68 -20.57
CA ARG A 62 16.82 8.22 -21.67
C ARG A 62 17.51 7.15 -22.52
N GLY A 63 16.91 5.96 -22.60
CA GLY A 63 17.40 4.83 -23.40
C GLY A 63 18.67 4.13 -22.87
N LYS A 64 19.30 4.63 -21.80
CA LYS A 64 20.60 4.10 -21.31
C LYS A 64 20.47 2.80 -20.51
N PHE A 65 19.29 2.54 -19.94
CA PHE A 65 19.07 1.36 -19.12
C PHE A 65 19.30 0.05 -19.88
N GLU A 66 18.95 0.00 -21.17
CA GLU A 66 19.08 -1.23 -21.96
C GLU A 66 20.55 -1.64 -22.15
N SER A 67 21.40 -0.69 -22.55
CA SER A 67 22.84 -0.92 -22.71
C SER A 67 23.49 -1.33 -21.38
N LEU A 68 23.11 -0.69 -20.29
CA LEU A 68 23.60 -1.01 -18.94
C LEU A 68 23.15 -2.41 -18.50
N ARG A 69 21.90 -2.78 -18.76
CA ARG A 69 21.35 -4.11 -18.50
C ARG A 69 22.14 -5.19 -19.22
N HIS A 70 22.43 -5.00 -20.50
CA HIS A 70 23.22 -5.96 -21.29
C HIS A 70 24.66 -6.08 -20.80
N ARG A 71 25.33 -4.97 -20.51
CA ARG A 71 26.73 -4.97 -20.05
C ARG A 71 26.92 -5.58 -18.66
N THR A 72 26.02 -5.30 -17.73
CA THR A 72 26.11 -5.78 -16.33
C THR A 72 25.47 -7.15 -16.13
N GLY A 73 24.54 -7.55 -17.00
CA GLY A 73 23.67 -8.70 -16.78
C GLY A 73 22.80 -8.58 -15.53
N PHE A 74 22.65 -7.37 -14.96
CA PHE A 74 22.05 -7.20 -13.63
C PHE A 74 20.56 -7.58 -13.62
N PHE A 75 19.87 -7.32 -14.73
CA PHE A 75 18.49 -7.72 -14.93
C PHE A 75 18.32 -8.40 -16.30
N PHE A 76 17.41 -9.35 -16.40
CA PHE A 76 16.86 -9.78 -17.69
C PHE A 76 15.41 -9.34 -17.82
N ARG A 77 14.96 -9.19 -19.06
CA ARG A 77 13.65 -8.64 -19.39
C ARG A 77 12.91 -9.58 -20.33
N LEU A 78 11.62 -9.80 -20.10
CA LEU A 78 10.75 -10.45 -21.09
C LEU A 78 10.26 -9.44 -22.15
N PRO A 79 10.12 -9.84 -23.42
CA PRO A 79 9.74 -8.93 -24.49
C PRO A 79 8.29 -8.43 -24.38
N ARG A 80 7.44 -9.12 -23.62
CA ARG A 80 6.02 -8.79 -23.48
C ARG A 80 5.83 -7.51 -22.66
N TRP A 81 5.18 -6.53 -23.29
CA TRP A 81 4.63 -5.32 -22.67
C TRP A 81 3.44 -4.85 -23.52
N SER A 82 2.51 -4.10 -22.93
CA SER A 82 1.37 -3.54 -23.66
C SER A 82 1.02 -2.16 -23.11
N HIS A 83 1.08 -1.15 -23.96
CA HIS A 83 0.59 0.18 -23.61
C HIS A 83 -0.93 0.17 -23.38
N GLU A 84 -1.66 -0.50 -24.28
CA GLU A 84 -3.13 -0.60 -24.26
C GLU A 84 -3.65 -1.24 -22.97
N HIS A 85 -3.01 -2.33 -22.53
CA HIS A 85 -3.40 -3.04 -21.31
C HIS A 85 -2.68 -2.52 -20.05
N LYS A 86 -1.91 -1.43 -20.16
CA LYS A 86 -1.09 -0.87 -19.06
C LYS A 86 -0.16 -1.91 -18.42
N ILE A 87 0.37 -2.81 -19.23
CA ILE A 87 1.32 -3.85 -18.81
C ILE A 87 2.73 -3.33 -19.08
N THR A 88 3.47 -3.07 -17.99
CA THR A 88 4.89 -2.69 -18.06
C THR A 88 5.75 -3.83 -18.61
N ARG A 89 7.03 -3.56 -18.80
CA ARG A 89 8.01 -4.63 -19.04
C ARG A 89 8.25 -5.43 -17.75
N ALA A 90 8.35 -6.75 -17.88
CA ALA A 90 8.68 -7.65 -16.79
C ALA A 90 10.21 -7.80 -16.64
N TYR A 91 10.73 -7.49 -15.45
CA TYR A 91 12.16 -7.54 -15.13
C TYR A 91 12.47 -8.58 -14.06
N PHE A 92 13.51 -9.38 -14.27
CA PHE A 92 13.99 -10.36 -13.30
C PHE A 92 15.45 -10.07 -12.97
N LEU A 93 15.88 -10.45 -11.76
CA LEU A 93 17.30 -10.43 -11.40
C LEU A 93 18.07 -11.39 -12.32
N GLY A 94 19.26 -10.98 -12.75
CA GLY A 94 20.15 -11.85 -13.54
C GLY A 94 20.46 -13.18 -12.84
N PRO A 95 20.75 -14.26 -13.58
CA PRO A 95 21.03 -15.59 -13.01
C PRO A 95 22.17 -15.62 -11.97
N HIS A 96 23.18 -14.75 -12.12
CA HIS A 96 24.29 -14.59 -11.16
C HIS A 96 23.97 -13.58 -10.04
N ILE A 97 22.97 -12.72 -10.23
CA ILE A 97 22.58 -11.68 -9.27
C ILE A 97 21.67 -12.23 -8.18
N TYR A 98 20.70 -13.06 -8.57
CA TYR A 98 19.75 -13.64 -7.63
C TYR A 98 20.45 -14.44 -6.51
N PRO A 99 21.40 -15.35 -6.80
CA PRO A 99 22.18 -16.04 -5.77
C PRO A 99 23.00 -15.08 -4.91
N ALA A 100 23.62 -14.05 -5.50
CA ALA A 100 24.42 -13.07 -4.75
C ALA A 100 23.56 -12.30 -3.74
N ILE A 101 22.39 -11.82 -4.14
CA ILE A 101 21.44 -11.13 -3.25
C ILE A 101 20.93 -12.08 -2.15
N ARG A 102 20.66 -13.34 -2.50
CA ARG A 102 20.23 -14.35 -1.52
C ARG A 102 21.33 -14.62 -0.49
N ALA A 103 22.57 -14.77 -0.94
CA ALA A 103 23.74 -14.96 -0.08
C ALA A 103 23.93 -13.78 0.88
N TYR A 104 23.82 -12.53 0.38
CA TYR A 104 23.85 -11.34 1.22
C TYR A 104 22.79 -11.38 2.34
N LYS A 105 21.53 -11.72 2.01
CA LYS A 105 20.44 -11.77 3.00
C LYS A 105 20.61 -12.86 4.04
N SER A 106 21.29 -13.96 3.70
CA SER A 106 21.56 -15.05 4.65
C SER A 106 22.69 -14.78 5.64
N ARG A 107 23.44 -13.67 5.51
CA ARG A 107 24.55 -13.37 6.42
C ARG A 107 24.03 -13.03 7.82
N THR A 108 24.55 -13.74 8.81
CA THR A 108 24.47 -13.34 10.22
C THR A 108 25.43 -12.17 10.41
N GLU A 109 24.88 -10.98 10.62
CA GLU A 109 25.71 -9.79 10.80
C GLU A 109 25.70 -9.29 12.23
N SER A 110 26.92 -9.01 12.70
CA SER A 110 27.26 -8.59 14.06
C SER A 110 27.33 -7.06 14.22
N ASN A 111 27.53 -6.30 13.14
CA ASN A 111 27.79 -4.86 13.22
C ASN A 111 26.63 -4.01 12.68
N SER A 112 26.47 -2.81 13.26
CA SER A 112 25.57 -1.79 12.71
C SER A 112 26.05 -1.31 11.35
N THR A 113 25.12 -0.86 10.51
CA THR A 113 25.38 -0.40 9.15
C THR A 113 24.81 0.99 8.90
N ARG A 114 25.54 1.79 8.13
CA ARG A 114 25.13 3.15 7.79
C ARG A 114 24.06 3.13 6.70
N VAL A 115 23.22 4.15 6.72
CA VAL A 115 22.20 4.35 5.70
C VAL A 115 22.73 5.22 4.59
N MET A 116 22.58 4.76 3.35
CA MET A 116 22.99 5.51 2.15
C MET A 116 21.78 6.13 1.45
N SER A 117 22.02 7.25 0.77
CA SER A 117 21.09 7.92 -0.14
C SER A 117 21.83 8.42 -1.39
N LEU A 118 21.09 8.65 -2.48
CA LEU A 118 21.62 9.34 -3.65
C LEU A 118 21.41 10.85 -3.49
N SER A 119 22.51 11.61 -3.55
CA SER A 119 22.53 13.07 -3.54
C SER A 119 23.18 13.56 -4.83
N GLY A 120 22.38 14.05 -5.77
CA GLY A 120 22.85 14.33 -7.13
C GLY A 120 23.27 13.03 -7.81
N ASN A 121 24.54 12.93 -8.20
CA ASN A 121 25.10 11.71 -8.83
C ASN A 121 26.00 10.90 -7.86
N LYS A 122 26.01 11.22 -6.57
CA LYS A 122 26.88 10.61 -5.55
C LYS A 122 26.09 9.88 -4.47
N ILE A 123 26.54 8.70 -4.10
CA ILE A 123 26.03 7.92 -2.97
C ILE A 123 26.65 8.52 -1.70
N LYS A 124 25.80 8.97 -0.77
CA LYS A 124 26.24 9.61 0.48
C LYS A 124 25.58 8.95 1.68
N VAL A 125 26.31 8.93 2.79
CA VAL A 125 25.79 8.56 4.11
C VAL A 125 24.72 9.58 4.52
N VAL A 126 23.57 9.08 4.96
CA VAL A 126 22.51 9.87 5.59
C VAL A 126 22.91 10.09 7.04
N ARG A 127 23.20 11.34 7.40
CA ARG A 127 23.68 11.71 8.76
C ARG A 127 22.56 11.96 9.77
N SER A 128 21.36 12.25 9.30
CA SER A 128 20.21 12.57 10.14
C SER A 128 18.92 12.07 9.50
N LEU A 129 17.93 11.69 10.32
CA LEU A 129 16.63 11.28 9.81
C LEU A 129 16.00 12.41 8.99
N PRO A 130 15.44 12.11 7.80
CA PRO A 130 14.63 13.07 7.09
C PRO A 130 13.37 13.44 7.88
N ALA A 131 12.73 14.54 7.47
CA ALA A 131 11.40 14.86 7.95
C ALA A 131 10.43 13.69 7.70
N ALA A 132 9.54 13.43 8.66
CA ALA A 132 8.55 12.36 8.55
C ALA A 132 7.63 12.53 7.34
N ILE A 133 7.36 13.76 6.92
CA ILE A 133 6.58 14.06 5.74
C ILE A 133 7.44 14.83 4.75
N SER A 134 7.56 14.27 3.55
CA SER A 134 8.30 14.82 2.41
C SER A 134 7.64 16.10 1.90
N SER A 135 8.45 17.12 1.62
CA SER A 135 8.06 18.34 0.91
C SER A 135 7.73 18.11 -0.57
N THR A 136 7.94 16.90 -1.08
CA THR A 136 7.50 16.44 -2.40
C THR A 136 6.39 15.41 -2.24
N GLY A 137 5.25 15.60 -2.92
CA GLY A 137 4.11 14.68 -2.92
C GLY A 137 4.36 13.38 -3.71
N THR A 138 3.35 12.52 -3.80
CA THR A 138 3.45 11.25 -4.55
C THR A 138 3.63 11.46 -6.05
N ASN A 139 3.08 12.55 -6.60
CA ASN A 139 3.18 12.95 -8.01
C ASN A 139 4.47 13.70 -8.37
N GLY A 140 5.48 13.69 -7.48
CA GLY A 140 6.75 14.38 -7.69
C GLY A 140 6.70 15.92 -7.58
N ARG A 141 5.54 16.53 -7.30
CA ARG A 141 5.41 17.99 -7.14
C ARG A 141 5.67 18.43 -5.70
N ALA A 142 6.09 19.68 -5.51
CA ALA A 142 6.23 20.27 -4.19
C ALA A 142 4.86 20.34 -3.48
N THR A 143 4.84 20.10 -2.17
CA THR A 143 3.64 20.11 -1.34
C THR A 143 3.94 20.72 0.02
N LYS A 144 3.00 21.50 0.55
CA LYS A 144 3.09 22.05 1.91
C LYS A 144 2.83 20.94 2.94
N THR A 145 3.59 20.98 4.04
CA THR A 145 3.54 20.01 5.15
C THR A 145 3.15 20.65 6.49
N ASP A 146 2.92 21.97 6.49
CA ASP A 146 2.58 22.83 7.63
C ASP A 146 1.35 22.38 8.42
N LYS A 147 0.37 21.74 7.75
CA LYS A 147 -0.82 21.22 8.43
C LYS A 147 -0.54 20.01 9.33
N TRP A 148 0.60 19.34 9.18
CA TRP A 148 1.02 18.17 9.96
C TRP A 148 1.98 18.55 11.09
N LYS A 149 1.53 19.46 11.97
CA LYS A 149 2.36 20.17 12.94
C LYS A 149 3.11 19.23 13.91
N ARG A 150 2.49 18.12 14.30
CA ARG A 150 3.06 17.17 15.28
C ARG A 150 3.66 15.90 14.67
N ALA A 151 3.75 15.80 13.34
CA ALA A 151 4.21 14.58 12.67
C ALA A 151 5.72 14.29 12.80
N LYS A 152 6.52 15.16 13.43
CA LYS A 152 8.00 15.07 13.45
C LYS A 152 8.51 13.71 13.95
N GLY A 153 7.83 13.08 14.91
CA GLY A 153 8.22 11.79 15.49
C GLY A 153 7.90 10.57 14.64
N LEU A 154 7.08 10.71 13.59
CA LEU A 154 6.59 9.60 12.77
C LEU A 154 7.61 9.05 11.77
N ASN A 155 8.85 9.55 11.81
CA ASN A 155 9.96 9.06 11.00
C ASN A 155 10.76 7.93 11.67
N ARG A 156 10.38 7.51 12.88
CA ARG A 156 10.98 6.39 13.62
C ARG A 156 9.91 5.37 13.96
N ILE A 157 9.88 4.26 13.25
CA ILE A 157 8.93 3.18 13.53
C ILE A 157 9.65 2.12 14.38
N PRO A 158 9.16 1.80 15.59
CA PRO A 158 9.69 0.70 16.40
C PRO A 158 9.45 -0.64 15.71
N VAL A 159 10.36 -1.59 15.92
CA VAL A 159 10.27 -2.96 15.42
C VAL A 159 10.51 -3.93 16.57
N ASN A 160 9.55 -4.80 16.82
CA ASN A 160 9.73 -5.99 17.64
C ASN A 160 10.61 -7.00 16.88
N VAL A 161 11.93 -6.83 17.02
CA VAL A 161 12.94 -7.62 16.31
C VAL A 161 12.92 -9.10 16.69
N GLU A 162 12.44 -9.43 17.88
CA GLU A 162 12.32 -10.82 18.34
C GLU A 162 11.18 -11.52 17.62
N MET A 163 9.97 -10.97 17.69
CA MET A 163 8.79 -11.56 17.03
C MET A 163 8.97 -11.61 15.51
N LEU A 164 9.51 -10.55 14.91
CA LEU A 164 9.81 -10.53 13.47
C LEU A 164 10.91 -11.55 13.09
N GLY A 165 11.87 -11.79 13.98
CA GLY A 165 12.88 -12.83 13.82
C GLY A 165 12.26 -14.23 13.80
N ARG A 166 11.34 -14.52 14.73
CA ARG A 166 10.59 -15.78 14.79
C ARG A 166 9.77 -16.00 13.52
N LEU A 167 9.00 -14.99 13.08
CA LEU A 167 8.23 -15.07 11.82
C LEU A 167 9.12 -15.38 10.61
N ARG A 168 10.28 -14.70 10.50
CA ARG A 168 11.24 -14.96 9.43
C ARG A 168 11.74 -16.40 9.46
N ASP A 169 12.07 -16.92 10.63
CA ASP A 169 12.64 -18.25 10.78
C ASP A 169 11.60 -19.34 10.47
N SER A 170 10.34 -19.13 10.84
CA SER A 170 9.21 -19.99 10.43
C SER A 170 9.00 -19.96 8.92
N ALA A 171 8.93 -18.79 8.30
CA ALA A 171 8.81 -18.66 6.85
C ALA A 171 9.99 -19.34 6.11
N ARG A 172 11.20 -19.23 6.68
CA ARG A 172 12.40 -19.91 6.15
C ARG A 172 12.30 -21.43 6.28
N SER A 173 11.80 -21.93 7.40
CA SER A 173 11.58 -23.37 7.63
C SER A 173 10.65 -23.94 6.57
N ILE A 174 9.49 -23.29 6.39
CA ILE A 174 8.48 -23.67 5.39
C ILE A 174 9.06 -23.71 3.96
N LEU A 175 9.89 -22.73 3.59
CA LEU A 175 10.47 -22.69 2.25
C LEU A 175 11.57 -23.74 2.02
N ARG A 176 12.21 -24.23 3.08
CA ARG A 176 13.22 -25.30 3.00
C ARG A 176 12.58 -26.68 2.91
N ASP A 177 11.45 -26.86 3.58
CA ASP A 177 10.68 -28.10 3.53
C ASP A 177 9.99 -28.24 2.16
N ARG A 178 10.15 -29.41 1.52
CA ARG A 178 9.50 -29.74 0.25
C ARG A 178 8.14 -30.40 0.43
N THR A 179 7.83 -30.84 1.66
CA THR A 179 6.60 -31.54 2.07
C THR A 179 5.90 -30.77 3.19
N ALA A 180 5.95 -29.44 3.15
CA ALA A 180 5.60 -28.57 4.28
C ALA A 180 4.13 -28.64 4.76
N LEU A 181 3.26 -29.38 4.06
CA LEU A 181 1.88 -29.63 4.45
C LEU A 181 1.76 -30.97 5.19
N GLU A 182 0.83 -31.08 6.14
CA GLU A 182 0.70 -32.27 7.00
C GLU A 182 0.36 -33.55 6.24
N ASP A 183 -0.25 -33.42 5.06
CA ASP A 183 -0.58 -34.51 4.14
C ASP A 183 0.58 -34.89 3.19
N GLY A 184 1.75 -34.25 3.36
CA GLY A 184 2.94 -34.47 2.53
C GLY A 184 2.86 -33.81 1.15
N THR A 185 1.80 -33.04 0.85
CA THR A 185 1.69 -32.36 -0.44
C THR A 185 2.64 -31.17 -0.54
N PRO A 186 3.19 -30.89 -1.75
CA PRO A 186 4.00 -29.70 -1.96
C PRO A 186 3.16 -28.43 -1.80
N LEU A 187 3.75 -27.41 -1.15
CA LEU A 187 3.20 -26.06 -1.13
C LEU A 187 2.85 -25.56 -2.53
N ASP A 188 1.63 -25.05 -2.68
CA ASP A 188 1.20 -24.36 -3.88
C ASP A 188 2.15 -23.20 -4.23
N ARG A 189 2.24 -22.90 -5.53
CA ARG A 189 3.14 -21.88 -6.09
C ARG A 189 2.87 -20.49 -5.55
N ASP A 190 1.61 -20.12 -5.32
CA ASP A 190 1.24 -18.81 -4.81
C ASP A 190 1.48 -18.72 -3.31
N ALA A 191 1.23 -19.80 -2.55
CA ALA A 191 1.59 -19.89 -1.13
C ALA A 191 3.09 -19.71 -0.94
N ARG A 192 3.89 -20.46 -1.71
CA ARG A 192 5.36 -20.35 -1.70
C ARG A 192 5.83 -18.92 -2.04
N ARG A 193 5.13 -18.22 -2.94
CA ARG A 193 5.41 -16.82 -3.28
C ARG A 193 5.11 -15.88 -2.10
N THR A 194 3.96 -16.05 -1.46
CA THR A 194 3.54 -15.25 -0.30
C THR A 194 4.52 -15.42 0.86
N ILE A 195 4.87 -16.66 1.21
CA ILE A 195 5.86 -16.98 2.24
C ILE A 195 7.24 -16.38 1.87
N GLY A 196 7.63 -16.48 0.60
CA GLY A 196 8.85 -15.85 0.07
C GLY A 196 8.88 -14.34 0.29
N ARG A 197 7.76 -13.64 0.08
CA ARG A 197 7.64 -12.19 0.33
C ARG A 197 7.68 -11.87 1.83
N ILE A 198 7.05 -12.69 2.67
CA ILE A 198 7.09 -12.53 4.13
C ILE A 198 8.54 -12.64 4.62
N MET A 199 9.27 -13.69 4.22
CA MET A 199 10.67 -13.88 4.58
C MET A 199 11.54 -12.71 4.09
N ASP A 200 11.44 -12.35 2.81
CA ASP A 200 12.23 -11.27 2.22
C ASP A 200 11.98 -9.90 2.88
N THR A 201 10.71 -9.58 3.14
CA THR A 201 10.35 -8.31 3.78
C THR A 201 10.84 -8.29 5.22
N SER A 202 10.73 -9.42 5.94
CA SER A 202 11.23 -9.57 7.31
C SER A 202 12.75 -9.40 7.39
N ASP A 203 13.51 -10.05 6.49
CA ASP A 203 14.96 -9.91 6.40
C ASP A 203 15.37 -8.44 6.24
N LYS A 204 14.70 -7.73 5.34
CA LYS A 204 15.01 -6.32 5.08
C LYS A 204 14.62 -5.41 6.23
N ILE A 205 13.47 -5.62 6.88
CA ILE A 205 13.06 -4.80 8.03
C ILE A 205 14.00 -5.05 9.21
N LEU A 206 14.34 -6.31 9.51
CA LEU A 206 15.31 -6.66 10.56
C LEU A 206 16.67 -6.01 10.28
N ARG A 207 17.09 -5.97 9.01
CA ARG A 207 18.32 -5.28 8.61
C ARG A 207 18.23 -3.77 8.79
N MET A 208 17.13 -3.15 8.36
CA MET A 208 16.90 -1.72 8.56
C MET A 208 16.82 -1.34 10.04
N ALA A 209 16.26 -2.21 10.89
CA ALA A 209 16.10 -1.99 12.32
C ALA A 209 17.42 -2.01 13.11
N ARG A 210 18.51 -2.45 12.47
CA ARG A 210 19.88 -2.45 13.01
C ARG A 210 20.71 -1.27 12.55
N MET A 211 20.16 -0.38 11.72
CA MET A 211 20.88 0.78 11.20
C MET A 211 20.94 1.91 12.23
N ASP A 212 22.06 2.63 12.26
CA ASP A 212 22.28 3.72 13.23
C ASP A 212 21.28 4.88 13.09
N LEU A 213 20.75 5.10 11.89
CA LEU A 213 20.01 6.30 11.55
C LEU A 213 18.75 6.54 12.42
N ALA A 214 17.96 5.49 12.65
CA ALA A 214 16.73 5.57 13.44
C ALA A 214 16.92 5.15 14.90
N GLY A 215 18.11 4.68 15.27
CA GLY A 215 18.40 4.04 16.55
C GLY A 215 18.09 2.54 16.54
N PRO A 216 18.55 1.81 17.58
CA PRO A 216 18.38 0.37 17.65
C PRO A 216 16.89 -0.01 17.67
N ARG A 217 16.55 -1.08 16.95
CA ARG A 217 15.18 -1.63 16.85
C ARG A 217 14.17 -0.65 16.24
N HIS A 218 14.62 0.30 15.44
CA HIS A 218 13.75 1.25 14.73
C HIS A 218 14.10 1.31 13.25
N ILE A 219 13.09 1.49 12.39
CA ILE A 219 13.30 1.76 10.97
C ILE A 219 12.97 3.22 10.64
N PRO A 220 13.72 3.85 9.72
CA PRO A 220 13.40 5.19 9.24
C PRO A 220 12.18 5.14 8.31
N GLN A 221 11.25 6.07 8.50
CA GLN A 221 10.06 6.22 7.65
C GLN A 221 9.94 7.64 7.08
N VAL A 222 9.54 7.73 5.81
CA VAL A 222 9.15 8.99 5.18
C VAL A 222 7.81 8.79 4.48
N TYR A 223 6.87 9.69 4.72
CA TYR A 223 5.58 9.76 4.05
C TYR A 223 5.59 10.82 2.95
N ALA A 224 4.80 10.62 1.91
CA ALA A 224 4.50 11.60 0.89
C ALA A 224 2.99 11.84 0.82
N ILE A 225 2.60 13.10 0.64
CA ILE A 225 1.20 13.50 0.52
C ILE A 225 0.73 13.21 -0.91
N ALA A 226 -0.35 12.45 -1.06
CA ALA A 226 -1.05 12.25 -2.33
C ALA A 226 -1.91 13.46 -2.71
N PRO A 227 -2.36 13.56 -3.98
CA PRO A 227 -3.18 14.68 -4.43
C PRO A 227 -4.44 14.93 -3.58
N ALA A 228 -5.10 13.89 -3.09
CA ALA A 228 -6.26 14.02 -2.20
C ALA A 228 -5.89 14.31 -0.72
N GLY A 229 -4.63 14.16 -0.32
CA GLY A 229 -4.14 14.46 1.04
C GLY A 229 -3.67 13.26 1.85
N ARG A 230 -4.03 12.02 1.45
CA ARG A 230 -3.57 10.77 2.09
C ARG A 230 -2.05 10.69 2.15
N LEU A 231 -1.52 10.06 3.19
CA LEU A 231 -0.08 9.85 3.37
C LEU A 231 0.34 8.46 2.90
N TYR A 232 1.33 8.42 2.01
CA TYR A 232 1.94 7.18 1.50
C TYR A 232 3.38 7.08 1.94
N ALA A 233 3.68 5.99 2.64
CA ALA A 233 5.01 5.61 3.03
C ALA A 233 5.87 5.32 1.79
N ARG A 234 7.10 5.85 1.76
CA ARG A 234 8.07 5.67 0.67
C ARG A 234 9.08 4.57 0.99
N GLY A 235 9.53 3.88 -0.06
CA GLY A 235 10.55 2.83 0.06
C GLY A 235 10.05 1.61 0.81
N LEU A 236 10.94 0.90 1.48
CA LEU A 236 10.56 -0.22 2.36
C LEU A 236 9.90 0.34 3.62
N ASN A 237 8.69 -0.11 3.92
CA ASN A 237 7.88 0.40 5.02
C ASN A 237 6.85 -0.62 5.49
N LEU A 238 6.30 -0.41 6.68
CA LEU A 238 5.25 -1.27 7.25
C LEU A 238 3.83 -0.96 6.72
N GLN A 239 3.60 0.19 6.10
CA GLN A 239 2.29 0.55 5.52
C GLN A 239 1.92 -0.40 4.36
N ASN A 240 2.92 -0.83 3.58
CA ASN A 240 2.76 -1.73 2.42
C ASN A 240 3.38 -3.11 2.63
N ALA A 241 3.81 -3.44 3.85
CA ALA A 241 4.36 -4.76 4.17
C ALA A 241 3.24 -5.82 4.21
N PRO A 242 3.55 -7.11 4.01
CA PRO A 242 2.60 -8.19 4.30
C PRO A 242 2.04 -8.05 5.71
N ARG A 243 0.77 -8.42 5.89
CA ARG A 243 0.04 -8.22 7.15
C ARG A 243 0.77 -8.88 8.34
N GLN A 244 1.24 -10.11 8.16
CA GLN A 244 2.00 -10.89 9.13
C GLN A 244 3.29 -10.15 9.54
N VAL A 245 3.98 -9.55 8.57
CA VAL A 245 5.22 -8.81 8.81
C VAL A 245 4.95 -7.55 9.65
N LYS A 246 3.86 -6.82 9.35
CA LYS A 246 3.42 -5.66 10.13
C LYS A 246 3.03 -6.07 11.56
N GLU A 247 2.22 -7.12 11.71
CA GLU A 247 1.78 -7.64 13.01
C GLU A 247 2.94 -8.17 13.85
N ALA A 248 3.94 -8.81 13.23
CA ALA A 248 5.15 -9.23 13.93
C ALA A 248 6.01 -8.03 14.34
N ALA A 249 6.22 -7.07 13.42
CA ALA A 249 7.03 -5.89 13.69
C ALA A 249 6.41 -4.98 14.77
N LEU A 250 5.08 -4.92 14.86
CA LEU A 250 4.35 -4.09 15.82
C LEU A 250 3.61 -4.93 16.86
N HIS A 251 4.10 -6.14 17.16
CA HIS A 251 3.45 -7.06 18.08
C HIS A 251 3.22 -6.42 19.47
N GLY A 252 1.99 -6.52 19.98
CA GLY A 252 1.54 -5.93 21.25
C GLY A 252 1.08 -4.47 21.17
N MET A 253 1.16 -3.84 19.99
CA MET A 253 0.64 -2.50 19.74
C MET A 253 -0.82 -2.56 19.27
N TRP A 254 -1.48 -1.40 19.14
CA TRP A 254 -2.89 -1.32 18.77
C TRP A 254 -3.04 -0.68 17.39
N GLU A 255 -3.86 -1.29 16.53
CA GLU A 255 -4.24 -0.75 15.23
C GLU A 255 -5.67 -0.21 15.29
N TYR A 256 -5.88 0.93 14.66
CA TYR A 256 -7.15 1.63 14.54
C TYR A 256 -7.45 1.89 13.08
N ASP A 257 -8.67 1.62 12.64
CA ASP A 257 -9.15 1.89 11.28
C ASP A 257 -10.53 2.56 11.31
N PHE A 258 -10.78 3.52 10.42
CA PHE A 258 -12.11 4.12 10.34
C PHE A 258 -13.11 3.17 9.66
N ALA A 259 -14.08 2.68 10.45
CA ALA A 259 -15.03 1.66 10.05
C ALA A 259 -15.95 2.09 8.90
N ASN A 260 -15.70 1.58 7.69
CA ASN A 260 -16.50 1.87 6.49
C ASN A 260 -16.70 3.37 6.26
N CYS A 261 -15.65 4.14 6.52
CA CYS A 261 -15.68 5.60 6.52
C CYS A 261 -16.24 6.17 5.23
N HIS A 262 -15.94 5.58 4.08
CA HIS A 262 -16.38 6.05 2.77
C HIS A 262 -17.91 6.23 2.65
N PHE A 263 -18.70 5.21 2.96
CA PHE A 263 -20.17 5.30 2.89
C PHE A 263 -20.72 6.25 3.95
N SER A 264 -20.12 6.27 5.14
CA SER A 264 -20.51 7.19 6.22
C SER A 264 -20.24 8.65 5.86
N ILE A 265 -19.10 8.93 5.24
CA ILE A 265 -18.72 10.25 4.73
C ILE A 265 -19.72 10.69 3.66
N VAL A 266 -20.04 9.81 2.71
CA VAL A 266 -20.97 10.13 1.62
C VAL A 266 -22.38 10.42 2.12
N SER A 267 -22.91 9.61 3.05
CA SER A 267 -24.20 9.88 3.69
C SER A 267 -24.20 11.23 4.42
N GLN A 268 -23.14 11.53 5.20
CA GLN A 268 -23.02 12.82 5.89
C GLN A 268 -22.85 14.01 4.93
N MET A 269 -22.13 13.84 3.82
CA MET A 269 -22.04 14.86 2.75
C MET A 269 -23.41 15.11 2.11
N ALA A 270 -24.15 14.05 1.78
CA ALA A 270 -25.50 14.16 1.21
C ALA A 270 -26.45 14.90 2.16
N ASN A 271 -26.37 14.62 3.47
CA ASN A 271 -27.15 15.31 4.50
C ASN A 271 -26.84 16.81 4.57
N LYS A 272 -25.59 17.25 4.30
CA LYS A 272 -25.27 18.69 4.18
C LYS A 272 -26.01 19.36 3.02
N PHE A 273 -26.36 18.61 1.98
CA PHE A 273 -27.21 19.03 0.87
C PHE A 273 -28.69 18.67 1.06
N ARG A 274 -29.10 18.29 2.29
CA ARG A 274 -30.47 17.90 2.65
C ARG A 274 -31.01 16.72 1.82
N LEU A 275 -30.12 15.83 1.39
CA LEU A 275 -30.46 14.68 0.58
C LEU A 275 -30.44 13.40 1.44
N ALA A 276 -31.61 12.79 1.64
CA ALA A 276 -31.71 11.50 2.33
C ALA A 276 -31.10 10.35 1.49
N CYS A 277 -30.44 9.40 2.17
CA CYS A 277 -29.79 8.25 1.56
C CYS A 277 -30.24 6.92 2.18
N PRO A 278 -31.53 6.55 2.09
CA PRO A 278 -32.05 5.34 2.73
C PRO A 278 -31.31 4.05 2.34
N SER A 279 -30.82 3.91 1.11
CA SER A 279 -30.12 2.69 0.68
C SER A 279 -28.72 2.60 1.31
N ILE A 280 -27.98 3.71 1.35
CA ILE A 280 -26.67 3.83 2.00
C ILE A 280 -26.81 3.69 3.51
N GLU A 281 -27.82 4.30 4.12
CA GLU A 281 -28.10 4.19 5.56
C GLU A 281 -28.45 2.75 5.94
N HIS A 282 -29.30 2.09 5.15
CA HIS A 282 -29.61 0.68 5.33
C HIS A 282 -28.35 -0.21 5.20
N TYR A 283 -27.47 0.08 4.24
CA TYR A 283 -26.18 -0.60 4.12
C TYR A 283 -25.25 -0.34 5.31
N LEU A 284 -25.17 0.88 5.81
CA LEU A 284 -24.36 1.21 6.98
C LEU A 284 -24.85 0.50 8.25
N ALA A 285 -26.16 0.28 8.39
CA ALA A 285 -26.74 -0.47 9.49
C ALA A 285 -26.58 -2.00 9.35
N ASN A 286 -26.61 -2.54 8.12
CA ASN A 286 -26.70 -3.97 7.85
C ASN A 286 -25.54 -4.52 7.00
N LYS A 287 -24.34 -3.97 7.16
CA LYS A 287 -23.17 -4.21 6.28
C LYS A 287 -22.87 -5.67 5.99
N SER A 288 -22.81 -6.52 7.02
CA SER A 288 -22.47 -7.94 6.87
C SER A 288 -23.57 -8.67 6.11
N LEU A 289 -24.82 -8.43 6.49
CA LEU A 289 -26.00 -9.00 5.87
C LEU A 289 -26.07 -8.65 4.38
N ILE A 290 -25.99 -7.37 4.03
CA ILE A 290 -26.06 -6.93 2.62
C ILE A 290 -24.90 -7.51 1.80
N ARG A 291 -23.68 -7.56 2.35
CA ARG A 291 -22.55 -8.20 1.65
C ARG A 291 -22.80 -9.67 1.42
N GLN A 292 -23.39 -10.38 2.38
CA GLN A 292 -23.72 -11.79 2.26
C GLN A 292 -24.84 -12.04 1.25
N GLU A 293 -25.89 -11.21 1.25
CA GLU A 293 -26.98 -11.26 0.27
C GLU A 293 -26.46 -11.05 -1.16
N VAL A 294 -25.67 -9.98 -1.37
CA VAL A 294 -25.06 -9.67 -2.67
C VAL A 294 -24.11 -10.79 -3.10
N ALA A 295 -23.31 -11.32 -2.17
CA ALA A 295 -22.37 -12.40 -2.44
C ALA A 295 -23.10 -13.68 -2.87
N LYS A 296 -24.10 -14.11 -2.11
CA LYS A 296 -24.92 -15.30 -2.41
C LYS A 296 -25.67 -15.13 -3.73
N GLY A 297 -26.27 -13.97 -3.96
CA GLY A 297 -27.02 -13.69 -5.19
C GLY A 297 -26.15 -13.65 -6.44
N ALA A 298 -24.90 -13.22 -6.33
CA ALA A 298 -23.94 -13.19 -7.44
C ALA A 298 -23.06 -14.44 -7.56
N GLY A 299 -23.13 -15.38 -6.61
CA GLY A 299 -22.28 -16.57 -6.58
C GLY A 299 -20.79 -16.24 -6.33
N ILE A 300 -20.52 -15.25 -5.48
CA ILE A 300 -19.18 -14.77 -5.16
C ILE A 300 -18.91 -14.82 -3.65
N GLU A 301 -17.66 -14.63 -3.27
CA GLU A 301 -17.28 -14.48 -1.87
C GLU A 301 -17.69 -13.12 -1.29
N GLN A 302 -17.95 -13.07 0.01
CA GLN A 302 -18.37 -11.85 0.71
C GLN A 302 -17.35 -10.71 0.59
N ASP A 303 -16.06 -11.02 0.53
CA ASP A 303 -15.01 -10.01 0.36
C ASP A 303 -14.98 -9.43 -1.08
N LYS A 304 -15.25 -10.25 -2.10
CA LYS A 304 -15.48 -9.75 -3.48
C LYS A 304 -16.70 -8.83 -3.54
N ALA A 305 -17.80 -9.17 -2.85
CA ALA A 305 -18.96 -8.30 -2.75
C ALA A 305 -18.64 -6.94 -2.09
N LYS A 306 -17.86 -6.94 -1.00
CA LYS A 306 -17.35 -5.71 -0.37
C LYS A 306 -16.58 -4.84 -1.38
N HIS A 307 -15.67 -5.44 -2.14
CA HIS A 307 -14.88 -4.72 -3.14
C HIS A 307 -15.74 -4.18 -4.30
N CYS A 308 -16.73 -4.93 -4.78
CA CYS A 308 -17.69 -4.44 -5.77
C CYS A 308 -18.48 -3.24 -5.25
N LEU A 309 -18.98 -3.27 -4.01
CA LEU A 309 -19.72 -2.15 -3.43
C LEU A 309 -18.86 -0.90 -3.24
N LEU A 310 -17.58 -1.06 -2.87
CA LEU A 310 -16.62 0.06 -2.83
C LEU A 310 -16.34 0.61 -4.23
N ALA A 311 -16.18 -0.25 -5.24
CA ALA A 311 -15.99 0.18 -6.62
C ALA A 311 -17.18 0.94 -7.18
N LEU A 312 -18.39 0.54 -6.82
CA LEU A 312 -19.62 1.25 -7.14
C LEU A 312 -19.60 2.69 -6.60
N LEU A 313 -19.22 2.85 -5.33
CA LEU A 313 -19.07 4.16 -4.67
C LEU A 313 -18.10 5.07 -5.43
N TYR A 314 -17.01 4.49 -5.92
CA TYR A 314 -15.97 5.16 -6.71
C TYR A 314 -16.26 5.24 -8.22
N GLY A 315 -17.46 4.85 -8.66
CA GLY A 315 -17.93 5.13 -10.02
C GLY A 315 -17.72 4.01 -11.03
N ALA A 316 -17.35 2.80 -10.60
CA ALA A 316 -17.45 1.63 -11.45
C ALA A 316 -18.90 1.42 -11.92
N ARG A 317 -19.05 1.04 -13.19
CA ARG A 317 -20.36 0.91 -13.86
C ARG A 317 -20.62 -0.53 -14.29
N PRO A 318 -21.89 -0.98 -14.29
CA PRO A 318 -22.25 -2.23 -14.92
C PRO A 318 -21.79 -2.26 -16.38
N SER A 319 -21.12 -3.34 -16.75
CA SER A 319 -20.64 -3.60 -18.10
C SER A 319 -20.53 -5.10 -18.35
N GLY A 320 -20.69 -5.50 -19.61
CA GLY A 320 -20.45 -6.88 -20.07
C GLY A 320 -19.01 -7.14 -20.52
N ARG A 321 -18.14 -6.12 -20.57
CA ARG A 321 -16.75 -6.29 -21.04
C ARG A 321 -15.89 -6.91 -19.94
N ALA A 322 -15.18 -7.99 -20.26
CA ALA A 322 -14.31 -8.70 -19.32
C ALA A 322 -13.22 -7.82 -18.69
N THR A 323 -12.82 -6.73 -19.33
CA THR A 323 -11.77 -5.81 -18.86
C THR A 323 -12.28 -4.72 -17.91
N ASP A 324 -13.60 -4.54 -17.78
CA ASP A 324 -14.16 -3.53 -16.89
C ASP A 324 -14.15 -3.99 -15.43
N ALA A 325 -14.28 -3.05 -14.48
CA ALA A 325 -13.96 -3.27 -13.07
C ALA A 325 -14.67 -4.47 -12.42
N PHE A 326 -15.97 -4.67 -12.68
CA PHE A 326 -16.70 -5.81 -12.09
C PHE A 326 -16.40 -7.13 -12.81
N PRO A 327 -16.52 -7.25 -14.15
CA PRO A 327 -16.21 -8.52 -14.82
C PRO A 327 -14.76 -8.96 -14.65
N ALA A 328 -13.80 -8.03 -14.61
CA ALA A 328 -12.41 -8.34 -14.31
C ALA A 328 -12.24 -8.87 -12.88
N MET A 329 -13.14 -8.48 -11.95
CA MET A 329 -13.09 -8.88 -10.55
C MET A 329 -13.73 -10.21 -10.23
N ILE A 330 -14.92 -10.43 -10.76
CA ILE A 330 -15.75 -11.58 -10.37
C ILE A 330 -16.08 -12.50 -11.53
N GLY A 331 -15.60 -12.19 -12.74
CA GLY A 331 -16.01 -12.87 -13.96
C GLY A 331 -17.27 -12.27 -14.56
N VAL A 332 -17.44 -12.47 -15.87
CA VAL A 332 -18.55 -11.89 -16.65
C VAL A 332 -19.91 -12.38 -16.15
N ASP A 333 -20.05 -13.65 -15.82
CA ASP A 333 -21.35 -14.22 -15.44
C ASP A 333 -21.77 -13.83 -14.02
N ALA A 334 -20.85 -13.86 -13.06
CA ALA A 334 -21.12 -13.34 -11.72
C ALA A 334 -21.45 -11.84 -11.76
N ALA A 335 -20.82 -11.07 -12.65
CA ALA A 335 -21.14 -9.65 -12.84
C ALA A 335 -22.57 -9.44 -13.34
N LYS A 336 -23.06 -10.26 -14.28
CA LYS A 336 -24.47 -10.21 -14.72
C LYS A 336 -25.42 -10.47 -13.55
N LEU A 337 -25.13 -11.46 -12.72
CA LEU A 337 -25.93 -11.79 -11.53
C LEU A 337 -25.87 -10.68 -10.47
N LEU A 338 -24.71 -10.04 -10.29
CA LEU A 338 -24.54 -8.90 -9.40
C LEU A 338 -25.44 -7.72 -9.81
N TYR A 339 -25.52 -7.42 -11.12
CA TYR A 339 -26.24 -6.24 -11.62
C TYR A 339 -27.75 -6.31 -11.44
N VAL A 340 -28.30 -7.50 -11.20
CA VAL A 340 -29.73 -7.69 -10.94
C VAL A 340 -30.05 -7.81 -9.45
N GLN A 341 -29.06 -7.82 -8.56
CA GLN A 341 -29.30 -7.90 -7.11
C GLN A 341 -29.98 -6.62 -6.63
N PRO A 342 -31.14 -6.70 -5.94
CA PRO A 342 -31.90 -5.52 -5.51
C PRO A 342 -31.05 -4.53 -4.69
N ALA A 343 -30.31 -5.03 -3.69
CA ALA A 343 -29.45 -4.19 -2.86
C ALA A 343 -28.36 -3.46 -3.67
N PHE A 344 -27.79 -4.12 -4.69
CA PHE A 344 -26.79 -3.51 -5.57
C PHE A 344 -27.40 -2.43 -6.47
N VAL A 345 -28.57 -2.71 -7.06
CA VAL A 345 -29.29 -1.76 -7.93
C VAL A 345 -29.70 -0.51 -7.15
N SER A 346 -30.32 -0.67 -5.98
CA SER A 346 -30.75 0.45 -5.12
C SER A 346 -29.57 1.31 -4.68
N LEU A 347 -28.47 0.69 -4.23
CA LEU A 347 -27.25 1.42 -3.88
C LEU A 347 -26.67 2.16 -5.09
N ARG A 348 -26.63 1.55 -6.27
CA ARG A 348 -26.08 2.19 -7.48
C ARG A 348 -26.86 3.46 -7.83
N GLN A 349 -28.17 3.36 -7.93
CA GLN A 349 -29.03 4.48 -8.29
C GLN A 349 -28.90 5.62 -7.27
N GLU A 350 -28.87 5.28 -5.98
CA GLU A 350 -28.69 6.28 -4.93
C GLU A 350 -27.30 6.94 -4.96
N ILE A 351 -26.23 6.17 -5.14
CA ILE A 351 -24.85 6.70 -5.26
C ILE A 351 -24.73 7.63 -6.47
N GLU A 352 -25.31 7.28 -7.62
CA GLU A 352 -25.31 8.13 -8.81
C GLU A 352 -26.00 9.47 -8.54
N ARG A 353 -27.17 9.45 -7.90
CA ARG A 353 -27.93 10.64 -7.48
C ARG A 353 -27.14 11.49 -6.50
N VAL A 354 -26.64 10.88 -5.42
CA VAL A 354 -25.86 11.53 -4.36
C VAL A 354 -24.60 12.19 -4.91
N ARG A 355 -23.86 11.47 -5.77
CA ARG A 355 -22.67 12.00 -6.43
C ARG A 355 -23.00 13.24 -7.25
N SER A 356 -24.11 13.24 -7.99
CA SER A 356 -24.46 14.42 -8.78
C SER A 356 -24.76 15.62 -7.90
N VAL A 357 -25.66 15.46 -6.93
CA VAL A 357 -26.07 16.53 -6.02
C VAL A 357 -24.86 17.13 -5.28
N ILE A 358 -23.98 16.29 -4.75
CA ILE A 358 -22.77 16.75 -4.06
C ILE A 358 -21.87 17.53 -5.00
N LEU A 359 -21.55 17.01 -6.20
CA LEU A 359 -20.59 17.65 -7.11
C LEU A 359 -21.11 18.93 -7.77
N ASP A 360 -22.42 19.02 -7.99
CA ASP A 360 -23.07 20.18 -8.59
C ASP A 360 -23.26 21.29 -7.54
N GLY A 361 -23.52 20.91 -6.28
CA GLY A 361 -23.58 21.85 -5.16
C GLY A 361 -22.24 22.21 -4.52
N TRP A 362 -21.13 21.54 -4.89
CA TRP A 362 -19.83 21.80 -4.26
C TRP A 362 -19.23 23.13 -4.72
N PRO A 363 -18.67 23.95 -3.80
CA PRO A 363 -18.00 25.19 -4.19
C PRO A 363 -16.85 24.96 -5.17
N ARG A 364 -16.80 25.80 -6.22
CA ARG A 364 -15.75 25.77 -7.25
C ARG A 364 -14.99 27.09 -7.31
N THR A 365 -13.71 26.99 -7.63
CA THR A 365 -12.87 28.15 -7.95
C THR A 365 -13.18 28.67 -9.35
N ARG A 366 -12.69 29.87 -9.70
CA ARG A 366 -12.89 30.48 -11.03
C ARG A 366 -12.44 29.61 -12.21
N ASN A 367 -11.43 28.76 -11.99
CA ASN A 367 -10.94 27.79 -13.00
C ASN A 367 -11.69 26.44 -12.96
N GLY A 368 -12.84 26.36 -12.29
CA GLY A 368 -13.68 25.16 -12.20
C GLY A 368 -13.18 24.05 -11.27
N SER A 369 -12.02 24.25 -10.61
CA SER A 369 -11.47 23.26 -9.67
C SER A 369 -12.30 23.20 -8.39
N LEU A 370 -12.28 22.03 -7.74
CA LEU A 370 -12.90 21.82 -6.44
C LEU A 370 -11.84 21.52 -5.39
N THR A 371 -12.09 21.97 -4.16
CA THR A 371 -11.20 21.76 -3.02
C THR A 371 -11.85 20.80 -2.03
N ASN A 372 -11.11 19.80 -1.58
CA ASN A 372 -11.57 18.85 -0.57
C ASN A 372 -11.34 19.37 0.86
N ASP A 373 -11.85 18.64 1.85
CA ASP A 373 -11.78 19.07 3.25
C ASP A 373 -10.34 19.14 3.82
N CYS A 374 -9.38 18.43 3.22
CA CYS A 374 -7.96 18.55 3.55
C CYS A 374 -7.30 19.80 2.92
N GLY A 375 -8.02 20.57 2.10
CA GLY A 375 -7.55 21.77 1.40
C GLY A 375 -6.71 21.46 0.17
N LYS A 376 -6.94 20.31 -0.49
CA LYS A 376 -6.31 19.96 -1.76
C LYS A 376 -7.27 20.16 -2.91
N ALA A 377 -6.78 20.64 -4.05
CA ALA A 377 -7.57 20.91 -5.23
C ALA A 377 -7.46 19.79 -6.27
N ILE A 378 -8.55 19.54 -7.00
CA ILE A 378 -8.60 18.73 -8.21
C ILE A 378 -9.29 19.52 -9.33
N GLY A 379 -8.81 19.36 -10.56
CA GLY A 379 -9.29 20.13 -11.71
C GLY A 379 -10.74 19.81 -12.07
N GLY A 380 -11.48 20.81 -12.55
CA GLY A 380 -12.88 20.64 -12.96
C GLY A 380 -13.08 19.76 -14.19
N SER A 381 -12.03 19.59 -15.01
CA SER A 381 -12.00 18.71 -16.18
C SER A 381 -11.79 17.23 -15.84
N GLU A 382 -11.42 16.92 -14.59
CA GLU A 382 -11.24 15.53 -14.17
C GLU A 382 -12.58 14.77 -14.19
N PRO A 383 -12.59 13.45 -14.39
CA PRO A 383 -13.82 12.68 -14.37
C PRO A 383 -14.62 12.89 -13.07
N ARG A 384 -15.95 12.98 -13.14
CA ARG A 384 -16.80 13.19 -11.95
C ARG A 384 -16.55 12.16 -10.84
N ALA A 385 -16.27 10.91 -11.21
CA ALA A 385 -15.87 9.87 -10.26
C ALA A 385 -14.57 10.21 -9.51
N ALA A 386 -13.56 10.74 -10.21
CA ALA A 386 -12.30 11.21 -9.61
C ALA A 386 -12.53 12.43 -8.70
N GLN A 387 -13.33 13.40 -9.15
CA GLN A 387 -13.73 14.55 -8.36
C GLN A 387 -14.39 14.12 -7.04
N PHE A 388 -15.31 13.16 -7.11
CA PHE A 388 -16.00 12.62 -5.94
C PHE A 388 -15.06 11.86 -4.99
N ALA A 389 -14.19 11.00 -5.54
CA ALA A 389 -13.19 10.28 -4.76
C ALA A 389 -12.27 11.25 -4.00
N HIS A 390 -11.84 12.31 -4.67
CA HIS A 390 -10.98 13.35 -4.09
C HIS A 390 -11.63 14.07 -2.89
N LEU A 391 -12.95 14.27 -2.91
CA LEU A 391 -13.70 14.82 -1.78
C LEU A 391 -13.72 13.86 -0.59
N VAL A 392 -14.10 12.60 -0.82
CA VAL A 392 -14.20 11.56 0.23
C VAL A 392 -12.84 11.31 0.88
N GLN A 393 -11.80 11.10 0.08
CA GLN A 393 -10.42 10.90 0.57
C GLN A 393 -9.88 12.12 1.31
N GLY A 394 -10.36 13.33 0.97
CA GLY A 394 -10.00 14.56 1.69
C GLY A 394 -10.50 14.56 3.13
N VAL A 395 -11.67 13.96 3.40
CA VAL A 395 -12.20 13.82 4.77
C VAL A 395 -11.35 12.84 5.57
N GLU A 396 -11.00 11.69 5.00
CA GLU A 396 -10.14 10.70 5.66
C GLU A 396 -8.78 11.29 6.02
N ALA A 397 -8.14 11.97 5.06
CA ALA A 397 -6.85 12.61 5.29
C ALA A 397 -6.94 13.68 6.38
N ARG A 398 -8.05 14.43 6.44
CA ARG A 398 -8.29 15.42 7.48
C ARG A 398 -8.54 14.78 8.85
N ALA A 399 -9.29 13.67 8.91
CA ALA A 399 -9.52 12.92 10.13
C ALA A 399 -8.22 12.36 10.72
N LEU A 400 -7.39 11.73 9.89
CA LEU A 400 -6.09 11.21 10.32
C LEU A 400 -5.15 12.35 10.77
N MET A 401 -5.18 13.48 10.07
CA MET A 401 -4.42 14.67 10.45
C MET A 401 -4.87 15.25 11.80
N ALA A 402 -6.17 15.24 12.12
CA ALA A 402 -6.69 15.65 13.42
C ALA A 402 -6.16 14.75 14.56
N ILE A 403 -6.15 13.43 14.33
CA ILE A 403 -5.60 12.45 15.28
C ILE A 403 -4.09 12.66 15.47
N VAL A 404 -3.32 12.83 14.38
CA VAL A 404 -1.87 13.09 14.49
C VAL A 404 -1.58 14.39 15.23
N ASN A 405 -2.32 15.46 14.97
CA ASN A 405 -2.10 16.74 15.63
C ASN A 405 -2.47 16.74 17.12
N THR A 406 -3.20 15.73 17.61
CA THR A 406 -3.59 15.59 19.01
C THR A 406 -2.79 14.52 19.76
N HIS A 407 -2.41 13.41 19.11
CA HIS A 407 -1.82 12.23 19.75
C HIS A 407 -0.54 11.70 19.08
N ALA A 408 0.22 12.55 18.39
CA ALA A 408 1.44 12.14 17.66
C ALA A 408 2.44 11.32 18.49
N GLU A 409 2.54 11.57 19.80
CA GLU A 409 3.46 10.89 20.71
C GLU A 409 3.10 9.42 20.94
N LYS A 410 1.83 9.04 20.73
CA LYS A 410 1.35 7.66 20.89
C LYS A 410 1.34 6.88 19.59
N ILE A 411 1.25 7.59 18.46
CA ILE A 411 1.16 7.00 17.12
C ILE A 411 2.54 6.53 16.64
N VAL A 412 2.60 5.33 16.07
CA VAL A 412 3.84 4.71 15.55
C VAL A 412 3.84 4.54 14.04
N LEU A 413 2.67 4.35 13.42
CA LEU A 413 2.53 4.09 11.99
C LEU A 413 1.23 4.71 11.49
N LEU A 414 1.28 5.42 10.37
CA LEU A 414 0.10 5.86 9.63
C LEU A 414 -0.21 4.92 8.47
N GLN A 415 -1.50 4.63 8.31
CA GLN A 415 -2.10 3.87 7.21
C GLN A 415 -3.02 4.79 6.37
N HIS A 416 -3.72 4.23 5.39
CA HIS A 416 -4.56 5.02 4.47
C HIS A 416 -5.71 5.71 5.21
N ASP A 417 -6.46 4.92 5.98
CA ASP A 417 -7.65 5.28 6.74
C ASP A 417 -7.54 4.90 8.23
N GLY A 418 -6.30 4.71 8.70
CA GLY A 418 -6.02 4.23 10.05
C GLY A 418 -4.60 4.53 10.52
N PHE A 419 -4.29 4.03 11.72
CA PHE A 419 -2.97 4.18 12.34
C PHE A 419 -2.73 3.08 13.37
N ALA A 420 -1.46 2.88 13.73
CA ALA A 420 -1.08 2.09 14.89
C ALA A 420 -0.56 2.98 16.02
N ALA A 421 -0.83 2.60 17.26
CA ALA A 421 -0.39 3.29 18.48
C ALA A 421 0.32 2.33 19.43
N ARG A 422 1.24 2.86 20.24
CA ARG A 422 2.05 2.10 21.21
C ARG A 422 1.21 1.43 22.29
N GLU A 423 0.08 2.02 22.63
CA GLU A 423 -0.82 1.61 23.69
C GLU A 423 -2.27 1.72 23.22
N ARG A 424 -3.19 1.09 23.97
CA ARG A 424 -4.62 1.24 23.73
C ARG A 424 -5.04 2.69 24.04
N LEU A 425 -5.78 3.29 23.14
CA LEU A 425 -6.33 4.64 23.20
C LEU A 425 -7.83 4.54 23.36
N ASP A 426 -8.44 5.56 23.94
CA ASP A 426 -9.89 5.65 24.01
C ASP A 426 -10.46 6.00 22.62
N SER A 427 -10.95 4.99 21.91
CA SER A 427 -11.59 5.16 20.61
C SER A 427 -12.75 6.16 20.65
N LYS A 428 -13.56 6.23 21.71
CA LYS A 428 -14.68 7.19 21.78
C LYS A 428 -14.19 8.62 21.90
N ALA A 429 -13.14 8.85 22.67
CA ALA A 429 -12.49 10.16 22.75
C ALA A 429 -11.90 10.58 21.39
N LEU A 430 -11.27 9.65 20.68
CA LEU A 430 -10.73 9.89 19.33
C LEU A 430 -11.83 10.22 18.31
N GLU A 431 -12.91 9.42 18.28
CA GLU A 431 -14.08 9.67 17.43
C GLU A 431 -14.67 11.06 17.70
N ARG A 432 -14.78 11.45 18.97
CA ARG A 432 -15.27 12.78 19.37
C ARG A 432 -14.33 13.90 18.91
N ALA A 433 -13.02 13.75 19.12
CA ALA A 433 -12.03 14.73 18.69
C ALA A 433 -12.02 14.92 17.17
N VAL A 434 -12.20 13.83 16.41
CA VAL A 434 -12.36 13.88 14.95
C VAL A 434 -13.64 14.62 14.59
N PHE A 435 -14.77 14.32 15.24
CA PHE A 435 -16.03 15.02 15.00
C PHE A 435 -15.90 16.53 15.24
N ASP A 436 -15.33 16.94 16.38
CA ASP A 436 -15.21 18.35 16.75
C ASP A 436 -14.30 19.14 15.79
N GLN A 437 -13.26 18.51 15.20
CA GLN A 437 -12.32 19.18 14.29
C GLN A 437 -12.68 19.09 12.80
N VAL A 438 -13.35 18.01 12.40
CA VAL A 438 -13.59 17.66 10.99
C VAL A 438 -15.07 17.82 10.62
N GLY A 439 -15.97 17.70 11.60
CA GLY A 439 -17.42 17.79 11.39
C GLY A 439 -18.02 16.51 10.78
N TYR A 440 -17.34 15.37 10.93
CA TYR A 440 -17.84 14.06 10.51
C TYR A 440 -17.75 13.07 11.66
N MET A 441 -18.84 12.36 11.90
CA MET A 441 -18.89 11.28 12.88
C MET A 441 -18.36 10.00 12.22
N LEU A 442 -17.12 9.66 12.51
CA LEU A 442 -16.44 8.47 11.98
C LEU A 442 -16.19 7.51 13.13
N LYS A 443 -16.64 6.26 13.00
CA LYS A 443 -16.40 5.22 14.01
C LYS A 443 -15.01 4.60 13.81
N LEU A 444 -14.33 4.28 14.90
CA LEU A 444 -13.06 3.56 14.90
C LEU A 444 -13.28 2.09 15.26
N GLU A 445 -12.68 1.21 14.49
CA GLU A 445 -12.44 -0.18 14.87
C GLU A 445 -11.03 -0.26 15.44
N GLU A 446 -10.85 -0.94 16.57
CA GLU A 446 -9.55 -1.13 17.21
C GLU A 446 -9.24 -2.62 17.35
N ARG A 447 -7.97 -2.98 17.20
CA ARG A 447 -7.49 -4.34 17.46
C ARG A 447 -6.05 -4.33 17.96
N GLU A 448 -5.73 -5.26 18.85
CA GLU A 448 -4.35 -5.53 19.22
C GLU A 448 -3.64 -6.28 18.08
N LEU A 449 -2.43 -5.84 17.72
CA LEU A 449 -1.59 -6.47 16.72
C LEU A 449 -0.90 -7.68 17.34
N LYS A 450 -1.41 -8.87 17.00
CA LYS A 450 -0.84 -10.16 17.41
C LYS A 450 -0.28 -10.88 16.20
N CYS A 451 0.84 -11.55 16.42
CA CYS A 451 1.45 -12.43 15.44
C CYS A 451 1.74 -13.74 16.17
N ASP A 452 1.19 -14.82 15.62
CA ASP A 452 1.63 -16.16 15.95
C ASP A 452 2.65 -16.57 14.89
N PRO A 453 3.93 -16.76 15.26
CA PRO A 453 4.95 -17.18 14.32
C PRO A 453 4.95 -18.70 14.10
N ASP A 454 4.07 -19.48 14.72
CA ASP A 454 3.98 -20.93 14.49
C ASP A 454 3.79 -21.25 13.00
N VAL A 455 4.45 -22.33 12.55
CA VAL A 455 4.46 -22.72 11.13
C VAL A 455 3.06 -23.06 10.64
N ARG A 456 2.27 -23.81 11.41
CA ARG A 456 0.91 -24.22 11.04
C ARG A 456 0.00 -23.01 11.00
N GLN A 457 0.04 -22.19 12.06
CA GLN A 457 -0.73 -20.96 12.12
C GLN A 457 -0.42 -19.99 10.97
N LEU A 458 0.85 -19.92 10.56
CA LEU A 458 1.26 -19.12 9.41
C LEU A 458 0.72 -19.67 8.09
N LEU A 459 0.73 -21.00 7.89
CA LEU A 459 0.17 -21.64 6.70
C LEU A 459 -1.35 -21.43 6.62
N ASP A 460 -2.08 -21.74 7.70
CA ASP A 460 -3.54 -21.58 7.78
C ASP A 460 -3.95 -20.15 7.48
N ARG A 461 -3.21 -19.16 8.02
CA ARG A 461 -3.46 -17.75 7.71
C ARG A 461 -3.18 -17.40 6.28
N ILE A 462 -2.10 -17.92 5.69
CA ILE A 462 -1.75 -17.62 4.30
C ILE A 462 -2.80 -18.19 3.36
N GLU A 463 -3.28 -19.41 3.62
CA GLU A 463 -4.37 -20.02 2.85
C GLU A 463 -5.65 -19.19 2.96
N SER A 464 -6.02 -18.79 4.17
CA SER A 464 -7.18 -17.91 4.42
C SER A 464 -7.03 -16.55 3.74
N GLU A 465 -5.85 -15.92 3.82
CA GLU A 465 -5.59 -14.61 3.22
C GLU A 465 -5.45 -14.68 1.70
N MET A 466 -4.93 -15.77 1.14
CA MET A 466 -4.84 -15.95 -0.32
C MET A 466 -6.20 -16.20 -0.95
N ALA A 467 -7.10 -16.92 -0.26
CA ALA A 467 -8.49 -17.00 -0.67
C ALA A 467 -9.10 -15.59 -0.78
N LEU A 468 -8.77 -14.69 0.16
CA LEU A 468 -9.20 -13.29 0.13
C LEU A 468 -8.49 -12.44 -0.96
N GLU A 469 -7.17 -12.59 -1.17
CA GLU A 469 -6.38 -11.81 -2.15
C GLU A 469 -6.62 -12.20 -3.61
N ALA A 470 -7.23 -13.36 -3.90
CA ALA A 470 -7.62 -13.75 -5.26
C ALA A 470 -8.73 -12.85 -5.86
N ALA A 471 -9.28 -11.93 -5.07
CA ALA A 471 -10.05 -10.79 -5.55
C ALA A 471 -9.10 -9.71 -6.09
N PRO A 472 -9.19 -9.29 -7.38
CA PRO A 472 -8.24 -8.33 -7.91
C PRO A 472 -8.30 -7.01 -7.16
N ASP A 473 -7.09 -6.57 -6.81
CA ASP A 473 -6.77 -5.30 -6.18
C ASP A 473 -7.25 -4.15 -7.08
N ILE A 474 -8.49 -3.68 -6.87
CA ILE A 474 -8.96 -2.43 -7.46
C ILE A 474 -8.18 -1.34 -6.75
N GLY A 475 -7.12 -0.87 -7.41
CA GLY A 475 -6.43 0.34 -7.02
C GLY A 475 -7.41 1.52 -7.07
N PHE A 476 -8.13 1.75 -5.98
CA PHE A 476 -8.96 2.94 -5.75
C PHE A 476 -8.10 4.22 -5.74
N ASP A 477 -6.79 4.05 -5.60
CA ASP A 477 -5.78 5.11 -5.66
C ASP A 477 -5.15 5.29 -7.06
N SER A 478 -5.56 4.49 -8.07
CA SER A 478 -4.98 4.55 -9.44
C SER A 478 -5.37 5.79 -10.25
N VAL A 479 -6.12 6.72 -9.66
CA VAL A 479 -6.44 8.00 -10.30
C VAL A 479 -5.29 9.01 -10.15
N SER A 480 -4.29 8.78 -9.29
CA SER A 480 -3.08 9.62 -9.30
C SER A 480 -1.86 9.01 -8.61
N ALA A 481 -1.16 8.12 -9.30
CA ALA A 481 0.24 7.84 -9.03
C ALA A 481 0.90 7.31 -10.32
N ASP A 482 1.57 8.23 -11.01
CA ASP A 482 2.55 8.08 -12.10
C ASP A 482 2.46 6.87 -13.06
#